data_AF-A0A4Q4PWT0-F1
#
_entry.id   AF-A0A4Q4PWT0-F1
#
_cell.length_a   1.000
_cell.length_b   1.000
_cell.length_c   1.000
_cell.angle_alpha   90.00
_cell.angle_beta   90.00
_cell.angle_gamma   90.00
#
_symmetry.space_group_name_H-M   'P 1'
#
loop_
_entity.id
_entity.type
_entity.pdbx_description
1 polymer ?
#
loop_
_entity_poly.entity_id
_entity_poly.type
_entity_poly.pdbx_seq_one_letter_code
_entity_poly.pdbx_strand_id
1 'polypeptide(L)'
;MIPELTLKSQADPTLVPKVDLVTRRMVASLFYFELDDDALPQWRNGRYAFRGYIQCSIRHGDAALAALLRKLSSSHGRFLVGDWAVSDASHASRIGTDGNFCLSVYVETKEEFAITLQLANEEAGSDISGSPFSIRKLIAAQDLDAAFGRSDHLKRKSTGEEEWSSNKRQRTQR
;
A
#
# COMPACT_ATOMS: atom_id res chain seq x y z
N MET A 1 0.58 13.20 18.01
CA MET A 1 1.58 14.29 18.02
C MET A 1 2.26 14.25 19.37
N ILE A 2 3.59 14.23 19.43
CA ILE A 2 4.32 14.13 20.72
C ILE A 2 4.23 15.52 21.38
N PRO A 3 3.51 15.69 22.51
CA PRO A 3 3.20 17.01 23.09
C PRO A 3 4.44 17.83 23.48
N GLU A 4 5.49 17.13 23.93
CA GLU A 4 6.79 17.69 24.33
C GLU A 4 7.49 18.45 23.19
N LEU A 5 7.38 17.95 21.94
CA LEU A 5 8.02 18.58 20.78
C LEU A 5 7.31 19.88 20.39
N THR A 6 5.98 19.91 20.56
CA THR A 6 5.16 21.08 20.28
C THR A 6 5.47 22.20 21.29
N LEU A 7 5.58 21.84 22.57
CA LEU A 7 5.92 22.78 23.64
C LEU A 7 7.31 23.41 23.44
N LYS A 8 8.32 22.61 23.04
CA LYS A 8 9.68 23.12 22.78
C LYS A 8 9.75 24.01 21.54
N SER A 9 8.94 23.75 20.52
CA SER A 9 8.86 24.62 19.33
C SER A 9 8.24 25.99 19.60
N GLN A 10 7.42 26.13 20.65
CA GLN A 10 6.89 27.44 21.05
C GLN A 10 7.94 28.32 21.75
N ALA A 11 8.98 27.70 22.34
CA ALA A 11 10.08 28.41 22.98
C ALA A 11 11.19 28.82 22.01
N ASP A 12 11.33 28.14 20.87
CA ASP A 12 12.30 28.44 19.81
C ASP A 12 11.63 28.36 18.42
N PRO A 13 11.31 29.52 17.80
CA PRO A 13 10.66 29.59 16.49
C PRO A 13 11.47 28.92 15.37
N THR A 14 12.79 28.76 15.53
CA THR A 14 13.64 28.10 14.53
C THR A 14 13.43 26.59 14.47
N LEU A 15 12.76 26.00 15.48
CA LEU A 15 12.43 24.58 15.52
C LEU A 15 11.13 24.25 14.80
N VAL A 16 10.23 25.22 14.58
CA VAL A 16 8.93 24.99 13.94
C VAL A 16 9.08 24.32 12.57
N PRO A 17 9.93 24.80 11.64
CA PRO A 17 10.09 24.16 10.34
C PRO A 17 10.64 22.73 10.43
N LYS A 18 11.49 22.45 11.42
CA LYS A 18 12.08 21.12 11.66
C LYS A 18 11.05 20.14 12.20
N VAL A 19 10.23 20.57 13.16
CA VAL A 19 9.15 19.77 13.74
C VAL A 19 8.08 19.48 12.68
N ASP A 20 7.76 20.46 11.85
CA ASP A 20 6.85 20.29 10.72
C ASP A 20 7.38 19.26 9.74
N LEU A 21 8.66 19.37 9.33
CA LEU A 21 9.29 18.40 8.44
C LEU A 21 9.21 16.97 8.98
N VAL A 22 9.54 16.78 10.26
CA VAL A 22 9.46 15.46 10.91
C VAL A 22 8.01 14.97 10.96
N THR A 23 7.06 15.84 11.28
CA THR A 23 5.63 15.49 11.33
C THR A 23 5.13 15.02 9.98
N ARG A 24 5.53 15.68 8.89
CA ARG A 24 5.15 15.32 7.51
C ARG A 24 5.72 13.95 7.12
N ARG A 25 7.00 13.71 7.41
CA ARG A 25 7.63 12.38 7.18
C ARG A 25 6.98 11.28 8.01
N MET A 26 6.64 11.55 9.26
CA MET A 26 5.89 10.61 10.10
C MET A 26 4.53 10.27 9.48
N VAL A 27 3.80 11.28 9.00
CA VAL A 27 2.52 11.06 8.31
C VAL A 27 2.71 10.23 7.03
N ALA A 28 3.70 10.54 6.20
CA ALA A 28 3.98 9.77 4.99
C ALA A 28 4.35 8.30 5.30
N SER A 29 5.11 8.06 6.36
CA SER A 29 5.51 6.71 6.79
C SER A 29 4.36 5.82 7.26
N LEU A 30 3.18 6.39 7.53
CA LEU A 30 1.96 5.61 7.80
C LEU A 30 1.39 4.94 6.55
N PHE A 31 1.82 5.36 5.37
CA PHE A 31 1.40 4.81 4.10
C PHE A 31 2.46 3.88 3.55
N TYR A 32 2.03 2.83 2.85
CA TYR A 32 2.87 1.85 2.19
C TYR A 32 2.18 1.37 0.91
N PHE A 33 2.94 0.71 0.04
CA PHE A 33 2.44 0.22 -1.24
C PHE A 33 2.52 -1.30 -1.33
N GLU A 34 1.45 -1.92 -1.82
CA GLU A 34 1.39 -3.34 -2.15
C GLU A 34 0.98 -3.52 -3.62
N LEU A 35 1.45 -4.60 -4.24
CA LEU A 35 1.01 -4.96 -5.59
C LEU A 35 -0.39 -5.56 -5.53
N ASP A 36 -1.07 -5.59 -6.67
CA ASP A 36 -2.32 -6.33 -6.78
C ASP A 36 -2.02 -7.84 -6.79
N ASP A 37 -2.41 -8.53 -5.72
CA ASP A 37 -2.24 -9.97 -5.54
C ASP A 37 -2.88 -10.81 -6.65
N ASP A 38 -3.94 -10.29 -7.28
CA ASP A 38 -4.65 -10.99 -8.35
C ASP A 38 -4.01 -10.74 -9.75
N ALA A 39 -3.07 -9.79 -9.85
CA ALA A 39 -2.52 -9.35 -11.13
C ALA A 39 -1.02 -8.99 -11.04
N LEU A 40 -0.18 -9.96 -11.38
CA LEU A 40 1.27 -9.79 -11.44
C LEU A 40 1.71 -8.68 -12.42
N PRO A 41 2.81 -7.95 -12.10
CA PRO A 41 3.39 -6.99 -13.02
C PRO A 41 3.76 -7.59 -14.38
N GLN A 42 3.37 -6.89 -15.45
CA GLN A 42 3.57 -7.37 -16.81
C GLN A 42 4.68 -6.59 -17.50
N TRP A 43 5.69 -7.29 -18.02
CA TRP A 43 6.73 -6.68 -18.84
C TRP A 43 6.26 -6.52 -20.29
N ARG A 44 6.09 -5.28 -20.75
CA ARG A 44 5.67 -4.94 -22.12
C ARG A 44 6.42 -3.71 -22.61
N ASN A 45 6.90 -3.74 -23.85
CA ASN A 45 7.58 -2.59 -24.50
C ASN A 45 8.73 -1.98 -23.67
N GLY A 46 9.51 -2.81 -22.98
CA GLY A 46 10.66 -2.37 -22.17
C GLY A 46 10.30 -1.71 -20.83
N ARG A 47 9.05 -1.86 -20.37
CA ARG A 47 8.56 -1.36 -19.09
C ARG A 47 7.68 -2.42 -18.42
N TYR A 48 7.59 -2.35 -17.10
CA TYR A 48 6.54 -3.01 -16.35
C TYR A 48 5.28 -2.15 -16.33
N ALA A 49 4.14 -2.80 -16.47
CA ALA A 49 2.81 -2.25 -16.28
C ALA A 49 2.10 -3.06 -15.19
N PHE A 50 1.60 -2.40 -14.16
CA PHE A 50 0.96 -3.07 -13.03
C PHE A 50 -0.03 -2.16 -12.29
N ARG A 51 -0.92 -2.82 -11.55
CA ARG A 51 -1.79 -2.19 -10.56
C ARG A 51 -1.26 -2.51 -9.17
N GLY A 52 -1.51 -1.61 -8.23
CA GLY A 52 -1.34 -1.88 -6.82
C GLY A 52 -2.12 -0.87 -5.99
N TYR A 53 -1.86 -0.89 -4.70
CA TYR A 53 -2.64 -0.13 -3.73
C TYR A 53 -1.72 0.57 -2.74
N ILE A 54 -1.97 1.87 -2.55
CA ILE A 54 -1.43 2.60 -1.41
C ILE A 54 -2.36 2.34 -0.23
N GLN A 55 -1.81 1.79 0.84
CA GLN A 55 -2.53 1.44 2.07
C GLN A 55 -2.06 2.29 3.25
N CYS A 56 -2.82 2.27 4.35
CA CYS A 56 -2.44 2.89 5.61
C CYS A 56 -2.25 1.85 6.70
N SER A 57 -1.24 2.04 7.56
CA SER A 57 -0.98 1.16 8.70
C SER A 57 -1.99 1.32 9.83
N ILE A 58 -2.66 2.48 9.91
CA ILE A 58 -3.77 2.70 10.85
C ILE A 58 -5.02 1.99 10.29
N ARG A 59 -5.56 1.06 11.08
CA ARG A 59 -6.70 0.23 10.70
C ARG A 59 -8.03 0.94 10.94
N HIS A 60 -9.04 0.47 10.23
CA HIS A 60 -10.45 0.82 10.44
C HIS A 60 -10.87 0.62 11.90
N GLY A 61 -11.75 1.50 12.38
CA GLY A 61 -12.21 1.52 13.77
C GLY A 61 -11.33 2.33 14.71
N ASP A 62 -10.10 2.68 14.31
CA ASP A 62 -9.28 3.63 15.05
C ASP A 62 -9.65 5.08 14.66
N ALA A 63 -10.00 5.90 15.66
CA ALA A 63 -10.29 7.32 15.48
C ALA A 63 -9.13 8.11 14.84
N ALA A 64 -7.90 7.62 15.01
CA ALA A 64 -6.71 8.20 14.39
C ALA A 64 -6.76 8.15 12.86
N LEU A 65 -7.38 7.13 12.26
CA LEU A 65 -7.52 7.03 10.80
C LEU A 65 -8.41 8.15 10.28
N ALA A 66 -9.59 8.33 10.87
CA ALA A 66 -10.52 9.40 10.47
C ALA A 66 -9.90 10.80 10.65
N ALA A 67 -9.17 11.02 11.75
CA ALA A 67 -8.46 12.26 11.99
C ALA A 67 -7.36 12.50 10.94
N LEU A 68 -6.60 11.46 10.58
CA LEU A 68 -5.57 11.51 9.54
C LEU A 68 -6.16 11.85 8.17
N LEU A 69 -7.22 11.16 7.75
CA LEU A 69 -7.85 11.38 6.45
C LEU A 69 -8.43 12.79 6.34
N ARG A 70 -9.09 13.28 7.41
CA ARG A 70 -9.57 14.67 7.47
C ARG A 70 -8.42 15.66 7.35
N LYS A 71 -7.29 15.40 8.01
CA LYS A 71 -6.10 16.24 7.91
C LYS A 71 -5.60 16.29 6.46
N LEU A 72 -5.43 15.14 5.82
CA LEU A 72 -5.01 15.05 4.41
C LEU A 72 -5.97 15.82 3.49
N SER A 73 -7.29 15.68 3.66
CA SER A 73 -8.28 16.42 2.90
C SER A 73 -8.15 17.94 3.12
N SER A 74 -8.03 18.39 4.37
CA SER A 74 -7.92 19.81 4.70
C SER A 74 -6.63 20.46 4.21
N SER A 75 -5.56 19.67 4.04
CA SER A 75 -4.26 20.13 3.57
C SER A 75 -4.02 19.84 2.08
N HIS A 76 -5.07 19.54 1.30
CA HIS A 76 -4.99 19.08 -0.09
C HIS A 76 -3.86 18.08 -0.35
N GLY A 77 -3.72 17.11 0.57
CA GLY A 77 -2.71 16.07 0.49
C GLY A 77 -2.95 15.18 -0.72
N ARG A 78 -1.90 14.94 -1.50
CA ARG A 78 -1.92 14.13 -2.72
C ARG A 78 -0.76 13.15 -2.76
N PHE A 79 -1.01 11.97 -3.29
CA PHE A 79 0.04 11.00 -3.59
C PHE A 79 0.57 11.24 -5.00
N LEU A 80 1.88 11.11 -5.16
CA LEU A 80 2.59 11.25 -6.42
C LEU A 80 3.33 9.93 -6.70
N VAL A 81 3.23 9.42 -7.91
CA VAL A 81 4.05 8.31 -8.42
C VAL A 81 5.07 8.92 -9.38
N GLY A 82 6.34 8.97 -8.97
CA GLY A 82 7.30 9.88 -9.58
C GLY A 82 6.79 11.33 -9.49
N ASP A 83 6.68 12.01 -10.63
CA ASP A 83 6.15 13.38 -10.71
C ASP A 83 4.64 13.45 -11.00
N TRP A 84 3.99 12.30 -11.18
CA TRP A 84 2.58 12.24 -11.58
C TRP A 84 1.68 12.13 -10.36
N ALA A 85 0.80 13.12 -10.19
CA ALA A 85 -0.26 13.01 -9.19
C ALA A 85 -1.12 11.80 -9.53
N VAL A 86 -1.28 10.91 -8.54
CA VAL A 86 -2.29 9.87 -8.61
C VAL A 86 -3.60 10.62 -8.80
N SER A 87 -4.23 10.44 -9.96
CA SER A 87 -5.50 11.10 -10.24
C SER A 87 -6.45 10.73 -9.11
N ASP A 88 -6.97 11.74 -8.42
CA ASP A 88 -8.21 11.63 -7.66
C ASP A 88 -9.29 11.33 -8.72
N ALA A 89 -9.32 10.09 -9.22
CA ALA A 89 -10.45 9.55 -9.93
C ALA A 89 -11.58 9.60 -8.89
N SER A 90 -12.31 10.70 -8.99
CA SER A 90 -13.35 11.11 -8.09
C SER A 90 -14.18 9.89 -7.71
N HIS A 91 -14.27 9.62 -6.42
CA HIS A 91 -15.14 8.61 -5.82
C HIS A 91 -14.69 7.13 -5.87
N ALA A 92 -13.48 6.81 -6.36
CA ALA A 92 -12.87 5.53 -5.94
C ALA A 92 -12.65 5.62 -4.43
N SER A 93 -13.49 4.92 -3.68
CA SER A 93 -13.46 4.91 -2.22
C SER A 93 -12.01 4.72 -1.78
N ARG A 94 -11.43 5.74 -1.12
CA ARG A 94 -10.16 5.64 -0.39
C ARG A 94 -10.24 4.62 0.74
N ILE A 95 -11.37 3.93 0.87
CA ILE A 95 -11.71 2.96 1.86
C ILE A 95 -11.99 1.63 1.12
N GLY A 96 -11.21 0.60 1.42
CA GLY A 96 -11.44 -0.76 0.94
C GLY A 96 -12.74 -1.35 1.49
N THR A 97 -13.09 -2.54 1.01
CA THR A 97 -14.28 -3.27 1.48
C THR A 97 -14.22 -3.62 2.97
N ASP A 98 -13.02 -3.65 3.54
CA ASP A 98 -12.71 -3.89 4.95
C ASP A 98 -12.76 -2.62 5.82
N GLY A 99 -13.05 -1.46 5.22
CA GLY A 99 -13.06 -0.17 5.92
C GLY A 99 -11.68 0.48 6.07
N ASN A 100 -10.59 -0.16 5.64
CA ASN A 100 -9.23 0.39 5.73
C ASN A 100 -8.95 1.37 4.60
N PHE A 101 -7.96 2.26 4.79
CA PHE A 101 -7.54 3.10 3.68
C PHE A 101 -6.92 2.27 2.55
N CYS A 102 -7.42 2.46 1.33
CA CYS A 102 -6.94 1.80 0.13
C CYS A 102 -7.11 2.73 -1.08
N LEU A 103 -6.00 3.07 -1.74
CA LEU A 103 -5.98 3.89 -2.95
C LEU A 103 -5.33 3.09 -4.09
N SER A 104 -6.15 2.72 -5.07
CA SER A 104 -5.69 2.03 -6.28
C SER A 104 -4.83 2.94 -7.15
N VAL A 105 -3.69 2.45 -7.59
CA VAL A 105 -2.79 3.13 -8.53
C VAL A 105 -2.39 2.19 -9.67
N TYR A 106 -2.24 2.75 -10.86
CA TYR A 106 -1.67 2.06 -12.01
C TYR A 106 -0.34 2.72 -12.36
N VAL A 107 0.69 1.91 -12.58
CA VAL A 107 2.07 2.39 -12.74
C VAL A 107 2.70 1.73 -13.95
N GLU A 108 3.39 2.55 -14.76
CA GLU A 108 4.28 2.09 -15.82
C GLU A 108 5.70 2.60 -15.56
N THR A 109 6.65 1.69 -15.34
CA THR A 109 8.06 2.06 -15.09
C THR A 109 9.03 1.00 -15.62
N LYS A 110 10.31 1.34 -15.74
CA LYS A 110 11.34 0.39 -16.18
C LYS A 110 11.67 -0.65 -15.11
N GLU A 111 11.85 -0.25 -13.86
CA GLU A 111 12.21 -1.19 -12.79
C GLU A 111 11.91 -0.65 -11.40
N GLU A 112 12.15 0.66 -11.22
CA GLU A 112 11.96 1.35 -9.95
C GLU A 112 11.01 2.53 -10.09
N PHE A 113 10.32 2.87 -9.00
CA PHE A 113 9.44 4.01 -8.92
C PHE A 113 9.37 4.52 -7.47
N ALA A 114 9.16 5.82 -7.29
CA ALA A 114 8.97 6.42 -5.98
C ALA A 114 7.49 6.77 -5.79
N ILE A 115 7.00 6.64 -4.56
CA ILE A 115 5.70 7.20 -4.17
C ILE A 115 5.94 8.19 -3.04
N THR A 116 5.46 9.41 -3.23
CA THR A 116 5.54 10.46 -2.22
C THR A 116 4.16 10.97 -1.85
N LEU A 117 4.01 11.44 -0.62
CA LEU A 117 2.87 12.19 -0.14
C LEU A 117 3.26 13.67 -0.07
N GLN A 118 2.55 14.51 -0.82
CA GLN A 118 2.74 15.96 -0.81
C GLN A 118 1.52 16.64 -0.18
N LEU A 119 1.76 17.54 0.77
CA LEU A 119 0.72 18.41 1.34
C LEU A 119 0.77 19.81 0.67
N ALA A 120 -0.34 20.55 0.65
CA ALA A 120 -0.53 21.81 -0.11
C ALA A 120 0.55 22.89 0.04
N ASN A 121 1.32 22.83 1.13
CA ASN A 121 2.32 23.84 1.48
C ASN A 121 3.76 23.30 1.36
N GLU A 122 3.96 22.23 0.59
CA GLU A 122 5.24 21.56 0.43
C GLU A 122 5.80 21.72 -0.97
N GLU A 123 7.04 22.22 -1.04
CA GLU A 123 7.82 22.31 -2.27
C GLU A 123 8.16 20.92 -2.83
N ALA A 124 8.38 19.94 -1.93
CA ALA A 124 8.61 18.54 -2.27
C ALA A 124 7.84 17.61 -1.30
N GLY A 125 7.29 16.52 -1.83
CA GLY A 125 6.61 15.50 -1.03
C GLY A 125 7.58 14.66 -0.19
N SER A 126 7.04 13.94 0.79
CA SER A 126 7.79 12.97 1.60
C SER A 126 7.55 11.55 1.10
N ASP A 127 8.61 10.75 1.02
CA ASP A 127 8.51 9.33 0.70
C ASP A 127 7.59 8.59 1.67
N ILE A 128 6.72 7.74 1.12
CA ILE A 128 5.96 6.78 1.92
C ILE A 128 6.87 5.61 2.35
N SER A 129 6.40 4.78 3.27
CA SER A 129 7.16 3.63 3.74
C SER A 129 7.53 2.70 2.57
N GLY A 130 8.82 2.38 2.44
CA GLY A 130 9.36 1.52 1.41
C GLY A 130 9.69 2.19 0.08
N SER A 131 9.37 3.48 -0.12
CA SER A 131 9.77 4.25 -1.30
C SER A 131 11.27 4.60 -1.23
N PRO A 132 12.01 4.55 -2.36
CA PRO A 132 11.59 4.08 -3.68
C PRO A 132 11.49 2.55 -3.74
N PHE A 133 10.57 2.07 -4.57
CA PHE A 133 10.28 0.66 -4.76
C PHE A 133 11.00 0.09 -5.99
N SER A 134 11.40 -1.17 -5.88
CA SER A 134 11.81 -2.00 -7.02
C SER A 134 10.79 -3.10 -7.22
N ILE A 135 10.36 -3.31 -8.46
CA ILE A 135 9.29 -4.27 -8.77
C ILE A 135 9.68 -5.69 -8.38
N ARG A 136 10.93 -6.09 -8.66
CA ARG A 136 11.44 -7.42 -8.30
C ARG A 136 11.45 -7.62 -6.78
N LYS A 137 11.84 -6.59 -6.03
CA LYS A 137 11.84 -6.63 -4.55
C LYS A 137 10.42 -6.69 -4.00
N LEU A 138 9.46 -5.99 -4.61
CA LEU A 138 8.05 -6.05 -4.22
C LEU A 138 7.46 -7.45 -4.44
N ILE A 139 7.69 -8.04 -5.62
CA ILE A 139 7.26 -9.41 -5.94
C ILE A 139 7.81 -10.39 -4.90
N ALA A 140 9.11 -10.31 -4.61
CA ALA A 140 9.76 -11.20 -3.63
C ALA A 140 9.28 -10.94 -2.19
N ALA A 141 9.09 -9.68 -1.78
CA ALA A 141 8.67 -9.34 -0.42
C ALA A 141 7.21 -9.70 -0.13
N GLN A 142 6.38 -9.82 -1.18
CA GLN A 142 4.97 -10.19 -1.11
C GLN A 142 4.74 -11.65 -1.49
N ASP A 143 5.82 -12.42 -1.70
CA ASP A 143 5.79 -13.84 -2.10
C ASP A 143 4.89 -14.12 -3.32
N LEU A 144 4.80 -13.16 -4.26
CA LEU A 144 3.91 -13.24 -5.41
C LEU A 144 4.40 -14.22 -6.48
N ASP A 145 5.67 -14.62 -6.43
CA ASP A 145 6.28 -15.66 -7.27
C ASP A 145 6.37 -17.03 -6.58
N ALA A 146 5.82 -17.18 -5.37
CA ALA A 146 5.83 -18.44 -4.64
C ALA A 146 4.93 -19.49 -5.32
N ALA A 147 5.54 -20.62 -5.73
CA ALA A 147 4.85 -21.70 -6.43
C ALA A 147 3.80 -22.44 -5.56
N PHE A 148 3.92 -22.39 -4.24
CA PHE A 148 3.03 -23.05 -3.27
C PHE A 148 2.96 -22.25 -1.96
N GLY A 149 1.85 -22.36 -1.21
CA GLY A 149 1.78 -21.91 0.19
C GLY A 149 1.11 -20.55 0.49
N ARG A 150 0.56 -19.83 -0.51
CA ARG A 150 -0.22 -18.61 -0.26
C ARG A 150 -1.60 -18.90 0.37
N SER A 151 -2.08 -18.01 1.23
CA SER A 151 -3.37 -18.12 1.94
C SER A 151 -4.59 -18.19 1.01
N ASP A 152 -4.43 -17.70 -0.23
CA ASP A 152 -5.45 -17.57 -1.26
C ASP A 152 -5.55 -18.80 -2.19
N HIS A 153 -4.90 -19.92 -1.84
CA HIS A 153 -5.15 -21.22 -2.46
C HIS A 153 -6.62 -21.63 -2.24
N LEU A 154 -7.52 -21.12 -3.07
CA LEU A 154 -8.87 -21.65 -3.24
C LEU A 154 -8.68 -23.09 -3.69
N LYS A 155 -8.92 -24.01 -2.75
CA LYS A 155 -8.99 -25.45 -2.97
C LYS A 155 -9.74 -25.68 -4.29
N ARG A 156 -9.03 -26.23 -5.29
CA ARG A 156 -9.56 -26.50 -6.63
C ARG A 156 -10.99 -27.01 -6.48
N LYS A 157 -12.00 -26.29 -7.02
CA LYS A 157 -13.35 -26.84 -7.10
C LYS A 157 -13.21 -28.14 -7.87
N SER A 158 -13.38 -29.26 -7.17
CA SER A 158 -13.53 -30.54 -7.82
C SER A 158 -14.76 -30.39 -8.69
N THR A 159 -14.57 -30.31 -10.00
CA THR A 159 -15.65 -30.53 -10.96
C THR A 159 -16.04 -31.99 -10.76
N GLY A 160 -16.98 -32.21 -9.85
CA GLY A 160 -17.50 -33.51 -9.50
C GLY A 160 -18.56 -33.90 -10.52
N GLU A 161 -18.11 -34.22 -11.72
CA GLU A 161 -18.87 -35.03 -12.69
C GLU A 161 -17.84 -35.94 -13.35
N GLU A 162 -17.46 -37.01 -12.66
CA GLU A 162 -17.10 -38.27 -13.30
C GLU A 162 -17.05 -39.37 -12.22
N GLU A 163 -18.04 -40.23 -12.35
CA GLU A 163 -18.29 -41.45 -11.60
C GLU A 163 -17.12 -42.43 -11.76
N TRP A 164 -16.30 -42.64 -10.72
CA TRP A 164 -15.41 -43.80 -10.67
C TRP A 164 -15.08 -44.27 -9.24
N SER A 165 -15.80 -45.32 -8.84
CA SER A 165 -15.38 -46.46 -8.00
C SER A 165 -14.41 -46.21 -6.84
N SER A 166 -14.99 -46.19 -5.63
CA SER A 166 -14.26 -46.22 -4.35
C SER A 166 -13.54 -47.55 -4.13
N ASN A 167 -12.25 -47.64 -4.46
CA ASN A 167 -11.38 -48.70 -3.93
C ASN A 167 -10.49 -48.15 -2.81
N LYS A 168 -11.04 -48.21 -1.59
CA LYS A 168 -10.34 -47.88 -0.34
C LYS A 168 -9.33 -49.00 -0.05
N ARG A 169 -8.03 -48.74 -0.25
CA ARG A 169 -6.95 -49.66 0.18
C ARG A 169 -6.96 -49.78 1.72
N GLN A 170 -7.42 -50.92 2.24
CA GLN A 170 -7.24 -51.27 3.65
C GLN A 170 -5.76 -51.52 3.93
N ARG A 171 -5.24 -50.86 4.98
CA ARG A 171 -3.90 -51.07 5.50
C ARG A 171 -3.94 -52.23 6.49
N THR A 172 -3.42 -53.38 6.08
CA THR A 172 -3.28 -54.56 6.96
C THR A 172 -2.16 -54.29 7.97
N GLN A 173 -2.49 -54.32 9.27
CA GLN A 173 -1.50 -54.39 10.34
C GLN A 173 -0.95 -55.83 10.45
N ARG A 174 0.35 -55.95 10.67
CA ARG A 174 1.05 -57.17 11.10
C ARG A 174 1.72 -56.87 12.43
#